data_AF-A0A2D2D6P2-F1
#
_entry.id   AF-A0A2D2D6P2-F1
#
_cell.length_a   1.000
_cell.length_b   1.000
_cell.length_c   1.000
_cell.angle_alpha   90.00
_cell.angle_beta   90.00
_cell.angle_gamma   90.00
#
_symmetry.space_group_name_H-M   'P 1'
#
loop_
_entity.id
_entity.type
_entity.pdbx_description
1 polymer ?
#
loop_
_entity_poly.entity_id
_entity_poly.type
_entity_poly.pdbx_seq_one_letter_code
_entity_poly.pdbx_strand_id
1 'polypeptide(L)' 'MCSVLRHAKVEQWLIGVVDRDEHVNVVAAAIEALVEIGGAGARGALSRAADRFSHEPFIVFSAESALHHISSRA' A
#
# COMPACT_ATOMS: atom_id res chain seq x y z
N MET A 1 8.77 -4.36 -9.99
CA MET A 1 8.79 -3.56 -11.24
C MET A 1 8.90 -2.04 -10.96
N CYS A 2 9.16 -1.61 -9.71
CA CYS A 2 9.35 -0.19 -9.31
C CYS A 2 10.81 0.28 -9.27
N SER A 3 11.74 -0.30 -10.04
CA SER A 3 13.15 0.13 -10.01
C SER A 3 13.38 1.58 -10.49
N VAL A 4 12.36 2.18 -11.10
CA VAL A 4 12.33 3.53 -11.70
C VAL A 4 11.81 4.64 -10.77
N LEU A 5 11.14 4.30 -9.66
CA LEU A 5 10.59 5.29 -8.71
C LEU A 5 11.54 5.51 -7.52
N ARG A 6 12.76 5.96 -7.79
CA ARG A 6 13.74 6.32 -6.74
C ARG A 6 13.66 7.79 -6.40
N HIS A 7 12.59 8.18 -5.71
CA HIS A 7 12.47 9.53 -5.17
C HIS A 7 12.04 9.48 -3.70
N ALA A 8 12.62 10.33 -2.86
CA ALA A 8 12.43 10.29 -1.41
C ALA A 8 10.96 10.45 -0.97
N LYS A 9 10.11 11.03 -1.84
CA LYS A 9 8.67 11.24 -1.57
C LYS A 9 7.74 10.16 -2.10
N VAL A 10 8.25 9.13 -2.80
CA VAL A 10 7.37 8.14 -3.45
C VAL A 10 6.50 7.40 -2.43
N GLU A 11 7.06 6.99 -1.30
CA GLU A 11 6.27 6.36 -0.22
C GLU A 11 5.10 7.26 0.21
N GLN A 12 5.37 8.55 0.46
CA GLN A 12 4.33 9.51 0.85
C GLN A 12 3.25 9.69 -0.22
N TRP A 13 3.63 9.70 -1.50
CA TRP A 13 2.67 9.81 -2.59
C TRP A 13 1.81 8.57 -2.72
N LEU A 14 2.40 7.38 -2.63
CA LEU A 14 1.66 6.12 -2.67
C LEU A 14 0.72 5.98 -1.48
N ILE A 15 1.15 6.36 -0.28
CA ILE A 15 0.27 6.49 0.89
C ILE A 15 -0.93 7.39 0.56
N GLY A 16 -0.68 8.54 -0.07
CA GLY A 16 -1.73 9.46 -0.48
C GLY A 16 -2.73 8.87 -1.48
N VAL A 17 -2.25 8.02 -2.41
CA VAL A 17 -3.10 7.28 -3.35
C VAL A 17 -3.93 6.24 -2.60
N VAL A 18 -3.30 5.40 -1.77
CA VAL A 18 -3.98 4.38 -0.98
C VAL A 18 -5.07 4.96 -0.08
N ASP A 19 -4.84 6.15 0.51
CA ASP A 19 -5.79 6.79 1.41
C ASP A 19 -6.96 7.50 0.71
N ARG A 20 -6.81 7.92 -0.55
CA ARG A 20 -7.76 8.85 -1.20
C ARG A 20 -8.37 8.34 -2.49
N ASP A 21 -7.69 7.49 -3.23
CA ASP A 21 -8.23 6.99 -4.48
C ASP A 21 -9.43 6.06 -4.18
N GLU A 22 -10.43 6.13 -5.06
CA GLU A 22 -11.68 5.36 -4.95
C GLU A 22 -11.64 4.11 -5.83
N HIS A 23 -10.76 4.08 -6.83
CA HIS A 23 -10.71 3.00 -7.79
C HIS A 23 -9.87 1.84 -7.24
N VAL A 24 -10.52 0.69 -7.05
CA VAL A 24 -9.93 -0.52 -6.49
C VAL A 24 -8.59 -0.91 -7.14
N ASN A 25 -8.51 -0.90 -8.46
CA ASN A 25 -7.27 -1.25 -9.19
C ASN A 25 -6.13 -0.24 -8.97
N VAL A 26 -6.43 1.04 -8.75
CA VAL A 26 -5.41 2.06 -8.49
C VAL A 26 -4.84 1.87 -7.09
N VAL A 27 -5.71 1.59 -6.12
CA VAL A 27 -5.32 1.26 -4.74
C VAL A 27 -4.50 -0.03 -4.71
N ALA A 28 -4.91 -1.08 -5.44
CA ALA A 28 -4.15 -2.32 -5.55
C ALA A 28 -2.73 -2.09 -6.06
N ALA A 29 -2.57 -1.38 -7.17
CA ALA A 29 -1.25 -1.08 -7.74
C ALA A 29 -0.38 -0.27 -6.78
N ALA A 30 -0.97 0.66 -6.01
CA ALA A 30 -0.25 1.42 -5.00
C ALA A 30 0.19 0.54 -3.82
N ILE A 31 -0.63 -0.42 -3.38
CA ILE A 31 -0.27 -1.40 -2.35
C ILE A 31 0.91 -2.26 -2.83
N GLU A 32 0.86 -2.80 -4.05
CA GLU A 32 1.97 -3.59 -4.62
C GLU A 32 3.28 -2.79 -4.66
N ALA A 33 3.22 -1.52 -5.05
CA ALA A 33 4.39 -0.64 -5.02
C ALA A 33 4.91 -0.42 -3.59
N LEU A 34 4.03 -0.24 -2.59
CA LEU A 34 4.41 -0.11 -1.18
C LEU A 34 5.02 -1.39 -0.60
N VAL A 35 4.73 -2.58 -1.12
CA VAL A 35 5.44 -3.81 -0.72
C VAL A 35 6.92 -3.73 -1.10
N GLU A 36 7.22 -3.23 -2.30
CA GLU A 36 8.60 -3.16 -2.80
C GLU A 36 9.43 -2.12 -2.03
N ILE A 37 8.88 -0.91 -1.82
CA ILE A 37 9.63 0.28 -1.36
C ILE A 37 9.15 0.90 -0.04
N GLY A 38 7.98 0.51 0.47
CA GLY A 38 7.37 1.11 1.65
C GLY A 38 8.03 0.65 2.95
N GLY A 39 7.95 1.50 3.97
CA GLY A 39 8.44 1.24 5.32
C GLY A 39 7.34 1.39 6.37
N ALA A 40 7.75 1.64 7.62
CA ALA A 40 6.82 1.75 8.74
C ALA A 40 5.75 2.85 8.55
N GLY A 41 6.04 3.89 7.75
CA GLY A 41 5.10 4.97 7.45
C GLY A 41 3.86 4.51 6.68
N ALA A 42 3.96 3.45 5.88
CA ALA A 42 2.86 2.93 5.09
C ALA A 42 1.83 2.11 5.88
N ARG A 43 2.18 1.62 7.08
CA ARG A 43 1.34 0.69 7.86
C ARG A 43 -0.06 1.25 8.13
N GLY A 44 -0.15 2.52 8.52
CA GLY A 44 -1.44 3.14 8.79
C GLY A 44 -2.35 3.20 7.55
N ALA A 45 -1.79 3.49 6.38
CA ALA A 45 -2.55 3.56 5.13
C ALA A 45 -3.02 2.18 4.66
N LEU A 46 -2.17 1.16 4.78
CA LEU A 46 -2.53 -0.23 4.46
C LEU A 46 -3.67 -0.75 5.34
N SER A 47 -3.62 -0.49 6.65
CA SER A 47 -4.71 -0.88 7.57
C SER A 47 -6.02 -0.21 7.17
N ARG A 48 -6.00 1.10 6.91
CA ARG A 48 -7.21 1.83 6.46
C ARG A 48 -7.72 1.34 5.10
N ALA A 49 -6.84 0.93 4.19
CA ALA A 49 -7.25 0.39 2.89
C ALA A 49 -8.00 -0.94 3.06
N ALA A 50 -7.54 -1.83 3.93
CA ALA A 50 -8.24 -3.07 4.26
C ALA A 50 -9.65 -2.78 4.80
N ASP A 51 -9.79 -1.78 5.67
CA ASP A 51 -11.10 -1.39 6.21
C ASP A 51 -12.02 -0.76 5.14
N ARG A 52 -11.50 0.21 4.38
CA ARG A 52 -12.24 0.94 3.32
C ARG A 52 -12.75 0.01 2.23
N PHE A 53 -11.94 -0.99 1.87
CA PHE A 53 -12.25 -1.96 0.83
C PHE A 53 -12.62 -3.33 1.42
N SER A 54 -13.20 -3.38 2.62
CA SER A 54 -13.57 -4.63 3.31
C SER A 54 -14.49 -5.56 2.49
N HIS A 55 -15.28 -5.01 1.57
CA HIS A 55 -16.10 -5.76 0.61
C HIS A 55 -15.34 -6.33 -0.60
N GLU A 56 -14.05 -5.99 -0.77
CA GLU A 56 -13.19 -6.43 -1.88
C GLU A 56 -12.09 -7.34 -1.31
N PRO A 57 -12.30 -8.67 -1.26
CA PRO A 57 -11.41 -9.59 -0.57
C PRO A 57 -9.96 -9.53 -1.06
N PHE A 58 -9.75 -9.23 -2.34
CA PHE A 58 -8.42 -9.09 -2.92
C PHE A 58 -7.64 -7.92 -2.32
N ILE A 59 -8.29 -6.77 -2.09
CA ILE A 59 -7.62 -5.62 -1.48
C ILE A 59 -7.28 -5.90 -0.02
N VAL A 60 -8.21 -6.49 0.73
CA VAL A 60 -7.97 -6.87 2.13
C VAL A 60 -6.76 -7.78 2.22
N PHE A 61 -6.73 -8.85 1.44
CA PHE A 61 -5.59 -9.78 1.39
C PHE A 61 -4.28 -9.08 1.01
N SER A 62 -4.30 -8.21 -0.01
CA SER A 62 -3.11 -7.51 -0.48
C SER A 62 -2.56 -6.54 0.56
N ALA A 63 -3.44 -5.80 1.24
CA ALA A 63 -3.07 -4.84 2.28
C ALA A 63 -2.51 -5.55 3.54
N GLU A 64 -3.14 -6.63 3.98
CA GLU A 64 -2.67 -7.43 5.12
C GLU A 64 -1.33 -8.12 4.82
N SER A 65 -1.17 -8.66 3.61
CA SER A 65 0.10 -9.24 3.15
C SER A 65 1.22 -8.21 3.13
N ALA A 66 0.93 -7.00 2.64
CA ALA A 66 1.87 -5.88 2.65
C ALA A 66 2.25 -5.46 4.07
N LEU A 67 1.29 -5.39 4.99
CA LEU A 67 1.53 -5.12 6.42
C LEU A 67 2.47 -6.15 7.05
N HIS A 68 2.23 -7.43 6.79
CA HIS A 68 3.07 -8.51 7.28
C HIS A 68 4.49 -8.42 6.71
N HIS A 69 4.62 -8.16 5.40
CA HIS A 69 5.92 -8.00 4.73
C HIS A 69 6.74 -6.83 5.31
N ILE A 70 6.12 -5.66 5.46
CA ILE A 70 6.78 -4.47 6.02
C ILE A 70 7.14 -4.67 7.50
N SER A 71 6.35 -5.44 8.24
CA SER A 71 6.62 -5.73 9.66
C SER A 71 7.79 -6.68 9.86
N SER A 72 8.02 -7.61 8.93
CA SER A 72 9.12 -8.58 9.00
C SER A 72 10.46 -8.05 8.49
N ARG A 73 10.50 -6.93 7.75
CA ARG A 73 11.73 -6.24 7.31
C ARG A 73 12.32 -5.27 8.35
N ALA A 74 11.56 -4.95 9.39
CA ALA A 74 11.88 -3.92 10.38
C ALA A 74 12.82 -4.44 11.48
#